data_AF-A0A1W1CE52-F1
#
_entry.id   AF-A0A1W1CE52-F1
#
_cell.length_a   1.000
_cell.length_b   1.000
_cell.length_c   1.000
_cell.angle_alpha   90.00
_cell.angle_beta   90.00
_cell.angle_gamma   90.00
#
_symmetry.space_group_name_H-M   'P 1'
#
loop_
_entity.id
_entity.type
_entity.pdbx_description
1 polymer ?
#
loop_
_entity_poly.entity_id
_entity_poly.type
_entity_poly.pdbx_seq_one_letter_code
_entity_poly.pdbx_strand_id
1 'polypeptide(L)'
;MQIIKRDKGDISFEPHKFILGSKFIDKSISKDNLLDFKRIMDINNISFTLAYGTLLGAIREDDFITHDEDIDVAILDEDRDNFLNSLDTFIENDFIIGRYANDILSLIRNGEYIDIYIFRKKLFGYREFGNEQLKEKYLIDTMDYSFMDSKFKIPRESEKYLIEHYGKNWRVPIKDAHACNPNTYLIIKKFLKKNTRPIFNIISFLKKRVYVKNK
;
A
#
# COMPACT_ATOMS: atom_id res chain seq x y z
N MET A 1 13.04 -2.46 18.29
CA MET A 1 13.40 -3.59 17.42
C MET A 1 12.21 -4.47 17.07
N GLN A 2 12.01 -4.73 15.77
CA GLN A 2 11.14 -5.79 15.22
C GLN A 2 12.00 -6.88 14.59
N ILE A 3 11.44 -8.08 14.46
CA ILE A 3 12.14 -9.25 13.91
C ILE A 3 11.30 -9.84 12.77
N ILE A 4 11.93 -10.04 11.62
CA ILE A 4 11.39 -10.80 10.48
C ILE A 4 11.98 -12.21 10.54
N LYS A 5 11.12 -13.20 10.76
CA LYS A 5 11.50 -14.62 10.74
C LYS A 5 11.55 -15.12 9.30
N ARG A 6 12.61 -15.83 8.94
CA ARG A 6 12.85 -16.36 7.59
C ARG A 6 13.69 -17.63 7.63
N ASP A 7 13.66 -18.40 6.55
CA ASP A 7 14.48 -19.61 6.41
C ASP A 7 15.98 -19.33 6.36
N LYS A 8 16.38 -18.17 5.80
CA LYS A 8 17.78 -17.71 5.75
C LYS A 8 18.25 -17.01 7.04
N GLY A 9 17.51 -17.17 8.13
CA GLY A 9 17.79 -16.52 9.40
C GLY A 9 17.05 -15.19 9.56
N ASP A 10 16.95 -14.79 10.82
CA ASP A 10 16.15 -13.64 11.24
C ASP A 10 16.82 -12.31 10.85
N ILE A 11 16.01 -11.34 10.39
CA ILE A 11 16.44 -9.94 10.29
C ILE A 11 15.84 -9.17 11.45
N SER A 12 16.69 -8.45 12.18
CA SER A 12 16.26 -7.46 13.17
C SER A 12 16.40 -6.06 12.59
N PHE A 13 15.39 -5.22 12.80
CA PHE A 13 15.42 -3.82 12.35
C PHE A 13 14.70 -2.91 13.34
N GLU A 14 15.06 -1.63 13.30
CA GLU A 14 14.34 -0.58 14.02
C GLU A 14 13.29 0.05 13.10
N PRO A 15 11.98 -0.02 13.43
CA PRO A 15 10.95 0.55 12.59
C PRO A 15 11.14 2.05 12.36
N HIS A 16 11.05 2.47 11.11
CA HIS A 16 11.04 3.87 10.74
C HIS A 16 9.73 4.54 11.14
N LYS A 17 9.79 5.78 11.62
CA LYS A 17 8.60 6.57 11.97
C LYS A 17 8.10 7.31 10.73
N PHE A 18 7.10 6.75 10.07
CA PHE A 18 6.40 7.41 8.97
C PHE A 18 5.53 8.56 9.49
N ILE A 19 5.68 9.74 8.89
CA ILE A 19 4.85 10.92 9.17
C ILE A 19 4.14 11.25 7.85
N LEU A 20 2.84 10.94 7.77
CA LEU A 20 2.04 11.21 6.58
C LEU A 20 1.96 12.72 6.31
N GLY A 21 2.08 13.11 5.05
CA GLY A 21 2.11 14.49 4.57
C GLY A 21 3.40 15.24 4.95
N SER A 22 4.49 14.53 5.26
CA SER A 22 5.76 15.16 5.66
C SER A 22 6.67 15.51 4.50
N LYS A 23 6.46 14.87 3.34
CA LYS A 23 7.27 15.11 2.14
C LYS A 23 6.45 14.93 0.87
N PHE A 24 7.06 15.29 -0.26
CA PHE A 24 6.60 14.86 -1.57
C PHE A 24 7.67 13.96 -2.19
N ILE A 25 7.25 13.14 -3.15
CA ILE A 25 8.12 12.20 -3.84
C ILE A 25 9.24 12.93 -4.60
N ASP A 26 10.49 12.57 -4.34
CA ASP A 26 11.58 12.86 -5.25
C ASP A 26 11.53 11.88 -6.42
N LYS A 27 11.07 12.33 -7.59
CA LYS A 27 10.85 11.47 -8.75
C LYS A 27 12.13 10.81 -9.28
N SER A 28 13.28 11.48 -9.16
CA SER A 28 14.54 10.92 -9.64
C SER A 28 14.99 9.78 -8.74
N ILE A 29 15.00 10.02 -7.42
CA ILE A 29 15.37 9.00 -6.43
C ILE A 29 14.39 7.83 -6.47
N SER A 30 13.09 8.12 -6.58
CA SER A 30 12.04 7.12 -6.67
C SER A 30 12.15 6.26 -7.93
N LYS A 31 12.48 6.87 -9.08
CA LYS A 31 12.77 6.12 -10.30
C LYS A 31 13.93 5.15 -10.09
N ASP A 32 15.06 5.64 -9.57
CA ASP A 32 16.26 4.81 -9.35
C ASP A 32 15.97 3.68 -8.35
N ASN A 33 15.24 3.97 -7.28
CA ASN A 33 14.80 2.99 -6.29
C ASN A 33 13.87 1.93 -6.90
N LEU A 34 12.91 2.32 -7.73
CA LEU A 34 11.99 1.39 -8.39
C LEU A 34 12.72 0.49 -9.40
N LEU A 35 13.70 1.02 -10.13
CA LEU A 35 14.50 0.24 -11.09
C LEU A 35 15.40 -0.78 -10.39
N ASP A 36 16.06 -0.40 -9.29
CA ASP A 36 16.84 -1.33 -8.49
C ASP A 36 15.97 -2.37 -7.78
N PHE A 37 14.81 -1.96 -7.26
CA PHE A 37 13.82 -2.88 -6.72
C PHE A 37 13.43 -3.91 -7.75
N LYS A 38 13.08 -3.48 -8.97
CA LYS A 38 12.74 -4.38 -10.07
C LYS A 38 13.87 -5.36 -10.36
N ARG A 39 15.12 -4.88 -10.49
CA ARG A 39 16.28 -5.73 -10.76
C ARG A 39 16.44 -6.83 -9.71
N ILE A 40 16.30 -6.49 -8.43
CA ILE A 40 16.42 -7.46 -7.33
C ILE A 40 15.27 -8.48 -7.39
N MET A 41 14.04 -8.02 -7.65
CA MET A 41 12.88 -8.91 -7.80
C MET A 41 13.04 -9.87 -8.99
N ASP A 42 13.51 -9.37 -10.14
CA ASP A 42 13.75 -10.16 -11.35
C ASP A 42 14.80 -11.27 -11.10
N ILE A 43 15.92 -10.94 -10.45
CA ILE A 43 17.00 -11.91 -10.14
C ILE A 43 16.47 -13.04 -9.23
N ASN A 44 15.53 -12.72 -8.35
CA ASN A 44 14.91 -13.69 -7.43
C ASN A 44 13.66 -14.37 -8.02
N ASN A 45 13.32 -14.10 -9.29
CA ASN A 45 12.12 -14.60 -9.97
C ASN A 45 10.80 -14.26 -9.23
N ILE A 46 10.74 -13.10 -8.58
CA ILE A 46 9.55 -12.65 -7.86
C ILE A 46 8.76 -11.69 -8.74
N SER A 47 7.52 -12.05 -9.04
CA SER A 47 6.64 -11.18 -9.80
C SER A 47 5.98 -10.13 -8.89
N PHE A 48 5.88 -8.89 -9.38
CA PHE A 48 5.15 -7.82 -8.70
C PHE A 48 4.42 -6.95 -9.71
N THR A 49 3.39 -6.26 -9.25
CA THR A 49 2.55 -5.35 -10.06
C THR A 49 2.61 -3.95 -9.48
N LEU A 50 2.62 -2.90 -10.32
CA LEU A 50 2.42 -1.53 -9.83
C LEU A 50 1.01 -1.42 -9.24
N ALA A 51 0.90 -0.79 -8.08
CA ALA A 51 -0.36 -0.66 -7.36
C ALA A 51 -0.69 0.81 -7.08
N TYR A 52 -1.94 1.07 -6.68
CA TYR A 52 -2.40 2.33 -6.12
C TYR A 52 -1.83 3.60 -6.78
N GLY A 53 -1.16 4.48 -6.02
CA GLY A 53 -0.71 5.79 -6.47
C GLY A 53 0.28 5.70 -7.62
N THR A 54 1.19 4.72 -7.55
CA THR A 54 2.16 4.46 -8.62
C THR A 54 1.49 4.00 -9.92
N LEU A 55 0.52 3.07 -9.85
CA LEU A 55 -0.24 2.65 -11.03
C LEU A 55 -1.07 3.81 -11.62
N LEU A 56 -1.71 4.60 -10.75
CA LEU A 56 -2.47 5.77 -11.16
C LEU A 56 -1.58 6.79 -11.87
N GLY A 57 -0.41 7.12 -11.30
CA GLY A 57 0.56 8.02 -11.91
C GLY A 57 1.03 7.51 -13.27
N ALA A 58 1.47 6.25 -13.34
CA ALA A 58 1.95 5.62 -14.57
C ALA A 58 0.94 5.70 -15.71
N ILE A 59 -0.36 5.57 -15.44
CA ILE A 59 -1.41 5.60 -16.47
C ILE A 59 -1.93 7.01 -16.74
N ARG A 60 -2.05 7.86 -15.72
CA ARG A 60 -2.67 9.18 -15.83
C ARG A 60 -1.70 10.27 -16.28
N GLU A 61 -0.51 10.26 -15.71
CA GLU A 61 0.47 11.35 -15.82
C GLU A 61 1.71 10.91 -16.63
N ASP A 62 1.83 9.61 -16.94
CA ASP A 62 3.03 8.99 -17.50
C ASP A 62 4.27 9.26 -16.63
N ASP A 63 4.05 9.46 -15.33
CA ASP A 63 5.03 9.86 -14.33
C ASP A 63 4.51 9.52 -12.92
N PHE A 64 5.34 9.62 -11.90
CA PHE A 64 4.88 9.63 -10.51
C PHE A 64 4.01 10.85 -10.23
N ILE A 65 3.02 10.68 -9.34
CA ILE A 65 2.18 11.78 -8.87
C ILE A 65 3.05 12.71 -8.01
N THR A 66 3.16 13.99 -8.41
CA THR A 66 4.14 14.92 -7.79
C THR A 66 3.94 15.15 -6.29
N HIS A 67 2.74 14.91 -5.76
CA HIS A 67 2.40 15.09 -4.34
C HIS A 67 2.19 13.77 -3.59
N ASP A 68 2.53 12.63 -4.21
CA ASP A 68 2.61 11.35 -3.50
C ASP A 68 3.82 11.35 -2.56
N GLU A 69 3.87 10.38 -1.65
CA GLU A 69 4.98 10.23 -0.70
C GLU A 69 5.88 9.03 -1.01
N ASP A 70 5.39 8.08 -1.80
CA ASP A 70 5.95 6.75 -1.96
C ASP A 70 5.68 6.08 -3.30
N ILE A 71 6.26 4.89 -3.44
CA ILE A 71 6.02 3.95 -4.52
C ILE A 71 5.19 2.79 -3.99
N ASP A 72 4.17 2.39 -4.73
CA ASP A 72 3.24 1.32 -4.37
C ASP A 72 3.42 0.11 -5.31
N VAL A 73 3.73 -1.06 -4.74
CA VAL A 73 3.79 -2.33 -5.48
C VAL A 73 3.07 -3.45 -4.73
N ALA A 74 2.53 -4.40 -5.49
CA ALA A 74 1.82 -5.55 -4.94
C ALA A 74 2.51 -6.86 -5.35
N ILE A 75 2.63 -7.77 -4.38
CA ILE A 75 3.05 -9.16 -4.60
C ILE A 75 1.99 -10.13 -4.10
N LEU A 76 2.08 -11.38 -4.55
CA LEU A 76 1.26 -12.46 -4.06
C LEU A 76 1.90 -13.06 -2.79
N ASP A 77 1.08 -13.52 -1.85
CA ASP A 77 1.56 -14.18 -0.62
C ASP A 77 2.35 -15.46 -0.91
N GLU A 78 2.05 -16.11 -2.04
CA GLU A 78 2.79 -17.25 -2.55
C GLU A 78 4.28 -16.94 -2.81
N ASP A 79 4.63 -15.67 -3.04
CA ASP A 79 6.01 -15.21 -3.21
C ASP A 79 6.63 -14.62 -1.92
N ARG A 80 5.89 -14.61 -0.80
CA ARG A 80 6.33 -13.96 0.45
C ARG A 80 7.69 -14.46 0.90
N ASP A 81 7.88 -15.77 1.00
CA ASP A 81 9.13 -16.31 1.56
C ASP A 81 10.32 -16.01 0.66
N ASN A 82 10.13 -16.09 -0.67
CA ASN A 82 11.15 -15.68 -1.64
C ASN A 82 11.50 -14.19 -1.49
N PHE A 83 10.49 -13.34 -1.37
CA PHE A 83 10.66 -11.91 -1.14
C PHE A 83 11.39 -11.62 0.17
N LEU A 84 10.96 -12.21 1.29
CA LEU A 84 11.63 -12.02 2.57
C LEU A 84 13.08 -12.53 2.52
N ASN A 85 13.34 -13.65 1.86
CA ASN A 85 14.68 -14.20 1.67
C ASN A 85 15.57 -13.37 0.72
N SER A 86 15.01 -12.39 0.00
CA SER A 86 15.75 -11.44 -0.83
C SER A 86 16.13 -10.15 -0.10
N LEU A 87 15.62 -9.93 1.13
CA LEU A 87 15.85 -8.69 1.90
C LEU A 87 17.33 -8.40 2.17
N ASP A 88 18.19 -9.43 2.26
CA ASP A 88 19.63 -9.22 2.43
C ASP A 88 20.23 -8.51 1.21
N THR A 89 19.79 -8.86 -0.01
CA THR A 89 20.22 -8.17 -1.24
C THR A 89 19.73 -6.74 -1.27
N PHE A 90 18.53 -6.45 -0.76
CA PHE A 90 18.07 -5.07 -0.62
C PHE A 90 18.96 -4.28 0.33
N ILE A 91 19.31 -4.85 1.49
CA ILE A 91 20.19 -4.23 2.48
C ILE A 91 21.60 -3.99 1.92
N GLU A 92 22.15 -4.93 1.16
CA GLU A 92 23.42 -4.80 0.44
C GLU A 92 23.40 -3.69 -0.64
N ASN A 93 22.21 -3.25 -1.07
CA ASN A 93 22.01 -2.17 -2.04
C ASN A 93 21.45 -0.89 -1.37
N ASP A 94 21.82 -0.68 -0.10
CA ASP A 94 21.54 0.50 0.73
C ASP A 94 20.06 0.75 1.05
N PHE A 95 19.19 -0.24 0.83
CA PHE A 95 17.83 -0.17 1.35
C PHE A 95 17.80 -0.51 2.84
N ILE A 96 16.94 0.19 3.59
CA ILE A 96 16.61 -0.17 4.97
C ILE A 96 15.16 -0.63 5.05
N ILE A 97 14.89 -1.56 5.97
CA ILE A 97 13.53 -1.99 6.26
C ILE A 97 12.89 -0.94 7.16
N GLY A 98 11.87 -0.24 6.66
CA GLY A 98 11.15 0.79 7.40
C GLY A 98 10.00 0.22 8.24
N ARG A 99 9.29 -0.78 7.71
CA ARG A 99 8.09 -1.37 8.34
C ARG A 99 7.92 -2.80 7.88
N TYR A 100 7.44 -3.68 8.77
CA TYR A 100 6.84 -4.95 8.40
C TYR A 100 5.66 -5.26 9.33
N ALA A 101 4.45 -4.94 8.89
CA ALA A 101 3.24 -5.11 9.69
C ALA A 101 1.98 -5.17 8.80
N ASN A 102 0.98 -5.95 9.22
CA ASN A 102 -0.32 -6.06 8.53
C ASN A 102 -0.20 -6.37 7.03
N ASP A 103 0.69 -7.31 6.68
CA ASP A 103 0.96 -7.70 5.28
C ASP A 103 1.53 -6.57 4.39
N ILE A 104 2.16 -5.57 5.00
CA ILE A 104 2.90 -4.51 4.31
C ILE A 104 4.36 -4.54 4.76
N LEU A 105 5.28 -4.52 3.81
CA LEU A 105 6.70 -4.25 4.04
C LEU A 105 7.07 -2.94 3.34
N SER A 106 7.79 -2.05 4.03
CA SER A 106 8.30 -0.82 3.44
C SER A 106 9.82 -0.85 3.36
N LEU A 107 10.38 -0.60 2.18
CA LEU A 107 11.81 -0.42 1.96
C LEU A 107 12.11 1.06 1.75
N ILE A 108 13.15 1.59 2.38
CA ILE A 108 13.53 3.01 2.30
C ILE A 108 14.94 3.11 1.76
N ARG A 109 15.19 4.01 0.81
CA ARG A 109 16.53 4.36 0.35
C ARG A 109 16.57 5.83 -0.09
N ASN A 110 17.57 6.57 0.39
CA ASN A 110 17.75 7.99 0.08
C ASN A 110 16.53 8.88 0.40
N GLY A 111 15.78 8.54 1.45
CA GLY A 111 14.61 9.31 1.91
C GLY A 111 13.30 8.96 1.18
N GLU A 112 13.34 8.20 0.10
CA GLU A 112 12.17 7.68 -0.61
C GLU A 112 11.87 6.25 -0.15
N TYR A 113 10.59 5.85 -0.20
CA TYR A 113 10.19 4.51 0.23
C TYR A 113 9.23 3.82 -0.74
N ILE A 114 9.35 2.49 -0.78
CA ILE A 114 8.52 1.58 -1.55
C ILE A 114 7.68 0.79 -0.57
N ASP A 115 6.37 0.85 -0.71
CA ASP A 115 5.40 0.03 -0.01
C ASP A 115 5.08 -1.23 -0.83
N ILE A 116 5.37 -2.38 -0.24
CA ILE A 116 5.12 -3.71 -0.80
C ILE A 116 3.92 -4.32 -0.08
N TYR A 117 2.78 -4.40 -0.79
CA TYR A 117 1.55 -5.02 -0.32
C TYR A 117 1.55 -6.51 -0.63
N ILE A 118 1.42 -7.36 0.39
CA ILE A 118 1.49 -8.81 0.25
C ILE A 118 0.08 -9.41 0.34
N PHE A 119 -0.45 -9.86 -0.81
CA PHE A 119 -1.86 -10.24 -0.93
C PHE A 119 -2.10 -11.73 -0.73
N ARG A 120 -2.72 -12.07 0.41
CA ARG A 120 -3.17 -13.42 0.78
C ARG A 120 -4.44 -13.80 0.04
N LYS A 121 -4.50 -15.05 -0.43
CA LYS A 121 -5.67 -15.57 -1.15
C LYS A 121 -6.91 -15.64 -0.25
N LYS A 122 -8.07 -15.27 -0.83
CA LYS A 122 -9.40 -15.43 -0.22
C LYS A 122 -10.34 -16.22 -1.13
N LEU A 123 -11.52 -16.51 -0.58
CA LEU A 123 -12.61 -17.13 -1.33
C LEU A 123 -13.18 -16.16 -2.37
N PHE A 124 -13.89 -16.72 -3.35
CA PHE A 124 -14.68 -15.98 -4.35
C PHE A 124 -13.86 -15.02 -5.24
N GLY A 125 -12.58 -15.33 -5.50
CA GLY A 125 -11.75 -14.55 -6.42
C GLY A 125 -11.29 -13.21 -5.84
N TYR A 126 -11.13 -13.13 -4.52
CA TYR A 126 -10.55 -11.99 -3.83
C TYR A 126 -9.21 -12.36 -3.19
N ARG A 127 -8.42 -11.34 -2.91
CA ARG A 127 -7.21 -11.39 -2.08
C ARG A 127 -7.25 -10.25 -1.08
N GLU A 128 -6.52 -10.38 0.02
CA GLU A 128 -6.45 -9.35 1.06
C GLU A 128 -5.02 -9.09 1.53
N PHE A 129 -4.77 -7.87 2.00
CA PHE A 129 -3.62 -7.52 2.83
C PHE A 129 -4.14 -6.68 3.99
N GLY A 130 -3.74 -6.98 5.23
CA GLY A 130 -4.33 -6.33 6.40
C GLY A 130 -5.86 -6.46 6.42
N ASN A 131 -6.57 -5.33 6.37
CA ASN A 131 -8.04 -5.26 6.31
C ASN A 131 -8.60 -4.90 4.93
N GLU A 132 -7.73 -4.74 3.94
CA GLU A 132 -8.09 -4.30 2.59
C GLU A 132 -8.25 -5.49 1.66
N GLN A 133 -9.22 -5.42 0.76
CA GLN A 133 -9.52 -6.49 -0.19
C GLN A 133 -9.45 -6.00 -1.63
N LEU A 134 -8.94 -6.86 -2.50
CA LEU A 134 -8.81 -6.62 -3.93
C LEU A 134 -9.28 -7.86 -4.70
N LYS A 135 -9.88 -7.64 -5.87
CA LYS A 135 -10.21 -8.76 -6.78
C LYS A 135 -8.91 -9.39 -7.28
N GLU A 136 -8.81 -10.71 -7.17
CA GLU A 136 -7.63 -11.50 -7.53
C GLU A 136 -7.15 -11.22 -8.96
N LYS A 137 -8.09 -11.02 -9.89
CA LYS A 137 -7.78 -10.72 -11.29
C LYS A 137 -6.89 -9.49 -11.48
N TYR A 138 -6.94 -8.49 -10.59
CA TYR A 138 -6.10 -7.31 -10.71
C TYR A 138 -4.63 -7.57 -10.35
N LEU A 139 -4.35 -8.69 -9.69
CA LEU A 139 -2.99 -9.09 -9.31
C LEU A 139 -2.43 -10.20 -10.20
N ILE A 140 -3.30 -11.07 -10.73
CA ILE A 140 -2.88 -12.24 -11.52
C ILE A 140 -2.95 -11.98 -13.03
N ASP A 141 -4.04 -11.37 -13.52
CA ASP A 141 -4.17 -11.07 -14.95
C ASP A 141 -3.54 -9.71 -15.25
N THR A 142 -2.24 -9.76 -15.55
CA THR A 142 -1.40 -8.59 -15.77
C THR A 142 -0.92 -8.47 -17.21
N MET A 143 -0.48 -7.27 -17.58
CA MET A 143 0.19 -6.99 -18.85
C MET A 143 1.44 -6.15 -18.63
N ASP A 144 2.37 -6.19 -19.59
CA ASP A 144 3.54 -5.31 -19.59
C ASP A 144 3.13 -3.88 -19.94
N TYR A 145 3.67 -2.91 -19.21
CA TYR A 145 3.50 -1.48 -19.44
C TYR A 145 4.84 -0.77 -19.33
N SER A 146 5.10 0.18 -20.23
CA SER A 146 6.34 0.94 -20.21
C SER A 146 6.19 2.10 -19.24
N PHE A 147 7.09 2.18 -18.26
CA PHE A 147 7.12 3.24 -17.26
C PHE A 147 8.56 3.41 -16.78
N MET A 148 9.02 4.63 -16.55
CA MET A 148 10.36 4.90 -16.00
C MET A 148 11.51 4.16 -16.73
N ASP A 149 11.49 4.15 -18.07
CA ASP A 149 12.47 3.47 -18.94
C ASP A 149 12.56 1.94 -18.77
N SER A 150 11.56 1.31 -18.17
CA SER A 150 11.49 -0.15 -18.02
C SER A 150 10.07 -0.67 -18.27
N LYS A 151 9.92 -2.00 -18.26
CA LYS A 151 8.62 -2.67 -18.37
C LYS A 151 8.19 -3.20 -17.01
N PHE A 152 7.00 -2.81 -16.58
CA PHE A 152 6.39 -3.27 -15.34
C PHE A 152 5.10 -4.02 -15.61
N LYS A 153 4.71 -4.92 -14.70
CA LYS A 153 3.38 -5.51 -14.72
C LYS A 153 2.38 -4.52 -14.15
N ILE A 154 1.26 -4.39 -14.84
CA ILE A 154 0.07 -3.68 -14.36
C ILE A 154 -1.17 -4.56 -14.56
N PRO A 155 -2.29 -4.33 -13.84
CA PRO A 155 -3.53 -5.06 -14.08
C PRO A 155 -3.96 -4.93 -15.54
N ARG A 156 -4.34 -6.03 -16.21
CA ARG A 156 -4.82 -5.96 -17.60
C ARG A 156 -6.05 -5.05 -17.72
N GLU A 157 -6.94 -5.12 -16.75
CA GLU A 157 -8.09 -4.22 -16.60
C GLU A 157 -7.76 -2.98 -15.75
N SER A 158 -6.62 -2.31 -16.00
CA SER A 158 -6.16 -1.17 -15.20
C SER A 158 -7.18 -0.03 -15.09
N GLU A 159 -7.88 0.33 -16.17
CA GLU A 159 -8.91 1.39 -16.11
C GLU A 159 -10.05 1.01 -15.17
N LYS A 160 -10.48 -0.26 -15.15
CA LYS A 160 -11.52 -0.72 -14.21
C LYS A 160 -11.01 -0.73 -12.78
N TYR A 161 -9.77 -1.17 -12.56
CA TYR A 161 -9.10 -1.06 -11.27
C TYR A 161 -9.13 0.41 -10.79
N LEU A 162 -8.70 1.35 -11.63
CA LEU A 162 -8.64 2.77 -11.26
C LEU A 162 -10.02 3.38 -11.01
N ILE A 163 -11.05 3.00 -11.77
CA ILE A 163 -12.44 3.41 -11.50
C ILE A 163 -12.95 2.86 -10.17
N GLU A 164 -12.64 1.60 -9.83
CA GLU A 164 -13.10 0.98 -8.59
C GLU A 164 -12.42 1.57 -7.33
N HIS A 165 -11.17 2.03 -7.46
CA HIS A 165 -10.45 2.68 -6.36
C HIS A 165 -10.73 4.19 -6.33
N TYR A 166 -10.39 4.91 -7.40
CA TYR A 166 -10.38 6.37 -7.45
C TYR A 166 -11.68 7.00 -8.00
N GLY A 167 -12.63 6.19 -8.46
CA GLY A 167 -13.90 6.65 -9.03
C GLY A 167 -13.80 7.05 -10.51
N LYS A 168 -14.94 7.37 -11.11
CA LYS A 168 -15.04 7.70 -12.55
C LYS A 168 -14.20 8.91 -12.99
N ASN A 169 -13.85 9.78 -12.04
CA ASN A 169 -13.08 10.99 -12.31
C ASN A 169 -11.57 10.78 -12.08
N TRP A 170 -11.08 9.54 -12.00
CA TRP A 170 -9.67 9.23 -11.71
C TRP A 170 -8.67 9.94 -12.64
N ARG A 171 -9.08 10.25 -13.88
CA ARG A 171 -8.28 11.00 -14.86
C ARG A 171 -8.09 12.47 -14.53
N VAL A 172 -8.90 13.04 -13.64
CA VAL A 172 -8.77 14.43 -13.19
C VAL A 172 -7.82 14.43 -11.99
N PRO A 173 -6.65 15.10 -12.07
CA PRO A 173 -5.77 15.24 -10.91
C PRO A 173 -6.48 16.00 -9.79
N ILE A 174 -6.51 15.40 -8.61
CA ILE A 174 -7.04 16.04 -7.39
C ILE A 174 -5.83 16.28 -6.50
N LYS A 175 -5.54 17.56 -6.21
CA LYS A 175 -4.52 17.91 -5.21
C LYS A 175 -5.04 17.48 -3.83
N ASP A 176 -4.18 16.84 -3.03
CA ASP A 176 -4.41 16.41 -1.65
C ASP A 176 -5.40 15.22 -1.45
N ALA A 177 -5.60 14.39 -2.47
CA ALA A 177 -6.39 13.16 -2.34
C ALA A 177 -5.49 11.92 -2.33
N HIS A 178 -5.32 11.29 -1.16
CA HIS A 178 -4.76 9.94 -1.07
C HIS A 178 -5.67 8.94 -1.79
N ALA A 179 -5.09 7.78 -2.15
CA ALA A 179 -5.83 6.67 -2.74
C ALA A 179 -7.15 6.45 -2.00
N CYS A 180 -8.24 6.79 -2.69
CA CYS A 180 -9.56 6.43 -2.23
C CYS A 180 -9.61 4.91 -2.31
N ASN A 181 -9.59 4.24 -1.18
CA ASN A 181 -10.43 3.05 -1.05
C ASN A 181 -11.88 3.56 -0.92
N PRO A 182 -12.85 3.04 -1.70
CA PRO A 182 -14.23 3.54 -1.77
C PRO A 182 -14.97 3.35 -0.44
N ASN A 183 -14.67 4.23 0.51
CA ASN A 183 -15.48 4.45 1.68
C ASN A 183 -16.70 5.26 1.25
N THR A 184 -17.65 4.58 0.62
CA THR A 184 -19.08 4.85 0.76
C THR A 184 -19.38 5.16 2.23
N TYR A 185 -18.69 4.51 3.17
CA TYR A 185 -18.66 4.80 4.60
C TYR A 185 -18.20 6.23 4.97
N LEU A 186 -17.17 6.85 4.38
CA LEU A 186 -16.74 8.21 4.76
C LEU A 186 -17.68 9.27 4.19
N ILE A 187 -18.23 9.04 3.00
CA ILE A 187 -19.21 9.91 2.36
C ILE A 187 -20.57 9.79 3.10
N ILE A 188 -21.03 8.58 3.40
CA ILE A 188 -22.22 8.32 4.23
C ILE A 188 -21.99 8.83 5.67
N LYS A 189 -20.81 8.66 6.27
CA LYS A 189 -20.49 9.16 7.61
C LYS A 189 -20.40 10.68 7.66
N LYS A 190 -19.91 11.36 6.62
CA LYS A 190 -19.97 12.83 6.47
C LYS A 190 -21.41 13.30 6.27
N PHE A 191 -22.19 12.61 5.45
CA PHE A 191 -23.61 12.93 5.19
C PHE A 191 -24.50 12.70 6.42
N LEU A 192 -24.37 11.58 7.11
CA LEU A 192 -25.05 11.27 8.37
C LEU A 192 -24.59 12.20 9.50
N LYS A 193 -23.31 12.54 9.64
CA LYS A 193 -22.85 13.56 10.63
C LYS A 193 -23.48 14.94 10.40
N LYS A 194 -23.71 15.31 9.14
CA LYS A 194 -24.26 16.61 8.77
C LYS A 194 -25.78 16.69 8.98
N ASN A 195 -26.48 15.55 8.84
CA ASN A 195 -27.94 15.49 8.91
C ASN A 195 -28.53 14.78 10.14
N THR A 196 -27.72 14.19 11.03
CA THR A 196 -28.19 13.60 12.29
C THR A 196 -27.39 14.11 13.50
N ARG A 197 -27.73 15.30 13.99
CA ARG A 197 -27.73 15.61 15.42
C ARG A 197 -28.94 16.52 15.70
N PRO A 198 -29.84 16.20 16.65
CA PRO A 198 -29.57 15.43 17.88
C PRO A 198 -30.55 14.26 18.11
N ILE A 199 -30.10 13.00 18.00
CA ILE A 199 -30.84 11.85 18.60
C ILE A 199 -29.92 10.94 19.45
N PHE A 200 -28.74 11.41 19.85
CA PHE A 200 -27.95 10.71 20.88
C PHE A 200 -27.45 11.67 21.96
N ASN A 201 -28.41 12.39 22.57
CA ASN A 201 -28.42 12.53 24.02
C ASN A 201 -29.28 11.35 24.51
N ILE A 202 -28.82 10.59 25.52
CA ILE A 202 -29.23 9.21 25.84
C ILE A 202 -28.48 8.25 24.89
N ILE A 203 -27.23 7.81 25.13
CA ILE A 203 -26.77 6.92 26.20
C ILE A 203 -25.32 7.32 26.56
N SER A 204 -25.16 8.45 27.26
CA SER A 204 -23.97 8.73 28.08
C SER A 204 -24.31 8.79 29.58
N PHE A 205 -25.48 8.31 29.98
CA PHE A 205 -25.97 8.38 31.36
C PHE A 205 -26.04 7.04 32.12
N LEU A 206 -25.56 5.90 31.58
CA LEU A 206 -25.61 4.60 32.29
C LEU A 206 -24.33 3.75 32.21
N LYS A 207 -23.14 4.35 32.24
CA LYS A 207 -21.88 3.63 32.62
C LYS A 207 -21.01 4.42 33.60
N LYS A 208 -21.64 5.03 34.61
CA LYS A 208 -20.95 5.53 35.81
C LYS A 208 -21.69 5.07 37.08
N ARG A 209 -21.87 3.76 37.24
CA ARG A 209 -22.36 3.16 38.49
C ARG A 209 -22.12 1.64 38.64
N VAL A 210 -20.93 1.14 38.31
CA VAL A 210 -20.45 -0.16 38.87
C VAL A 210 -18.93 -0.11 38.99
N TYR A 211 -18.42 0.62 39.99
CA TYR A 211 -17.14 0.33 40.66
C TYR A 211 -17.06 1.13 41.98
N VAL A 212 -18.09 1.01 42.82
CA VAL A 212 -18.01 1.25 44.27
C VAL A 212 -19.00 0.28 44.92
N LYS A 213 -18.51 -0.89 45.33
CA LYS A 213 -18.94 -1.68 46.49
C LYS A 213 -18.18 -3.02 46.51
N ASN A 214 -16.99 -2.96 47.10
CA ASN A 214 -16.42 -4.05 47.90
C ASN A 214 -15.87 -3.40 49.18
N LYS A 215 -16.82 -3.03 50.04
CA LYS A 215 -16.80 -3.08 51.51
C LYS A 215 -18.25 -3.04 51.95
#